data_AF-A0AA46ADP5-F1
#
_entry.id   AF-A0AA46ADP5-F1
#
_cell.length_a   1.000
_cell.length_b   1.000
_cell.length_c   1.000
_cell.angle_alpha   90.00
_cell.angle_beta   90.00
_cell.angle_gamma   90.00
#
_symmetry.space_group_name_H-M   'P 1'
#
loop_
_entity.id
_entity.type
_entity.pdbx_description
1 polymer ?
#
loop_
_entity_poly.entity_id
_entity_poly.type
_entity_poly.pdbx_seq_one_letter_code
_entity_poly.pdbx_strand_id
1 'polypeptide(L)'
;MARLLLILNIILVISSFSFAGYVCIETEEGAKSCYTVREYKPENGKKVKKTNYSTKNNSNTTNITNINSMQLNECFLSAANRYNIPVALLYAIAKVESGFRPYVININSNGKSIKVINPSNYEEAVKTLEYLYNSGYNFDVGIGQINIWNIKRLRLNYADLLDPCKNIHVSAYILKENVDRYGLTWDAIWRYNGRKDYAFKVYKALLQIGAFAKR
;
A
#
# COMPACT_ATOMS: atom_id res chain seq x y z
N MET A 1 15.29 -59.95 -15.17
CA MET A 1 14.23 -59.31 -15.98
C MET A 1 13.54 -58.27 -15.09
N ALA A 2 14.00 -57.01 -15.13
CA ALA A 2 13.23 -55.87 -15.66
C ALA A 2 11.96 -55.56 -14.81
N ARG A 3 11.98 -54.53 -13.95
CA ARG A 3 11.48 -53.15 -14.24
C ARG A 3 10.11 -53.15 -14.91
N LEU A 4 9.07 -52.60 -14.28
CA LEU A 4 8.39 -51.34 -14.65
C LEU A 4 7.04 -51.18 -13.90
N LEU A 5 6.73 -49.94 -13.48
CA LEU A 5 5.39 -49.39 -13.20
C LEU A 5 4.65 -49.80 -11.90
N LEU A 6 5.03 -49.16 -10.80
CA LEU A 6 4.07 -48.74 -9.77
C LEU A 6 4.26 -47.24 -9.47
N ILE A 7 4.18 -46.41 -10.52
CA ILE A 7 4.03 -44.95 -10.42
C ILE A 7 2.79 -44.60 -11.22
N LEU A 8 1.61 -44.70 -10.62
CA LEU A 8 0.37 -44.11 -11.11
C LEU A 8 -0.71 -44.23 -10.03
N ASN A 9 -0.50 -43.51 -8.92
CA ASN A 9 -1.59 -43.04 -8.04
C ASN A 9 -1.17 -41.80 -7.22
N ILE A 10 -0.28 -40.96 -7.78
CA ILE A 10 0.03 -39.62 -7.27
C ILE A 10 -0.41 -38.58 -8.32
N ILE A 11 -1.62 -38.76 -8.88
CA ILE A 11 -2.27 -37.74 -9.70
C ILE A 11 -3.78 -37.93 -9.49
N LEU A 12 -4.36 -37.40 -8.41
CA LEU A 12 -5.72 -36.83 -8.39
C LEU A 12 -6.20 -36.32 -7.01
N VAL A 13 -5.36 -35.69 -6.18
CA VAL A 13 -5.88 -34.83 -5.09
C VAL A 13 -5.00 -33.59 -4.95
N ILE A 14 -5.07 -32.70 -5.95
CA ILE A 14 -4.63 -31.31 -5.79
C ILE A 14 -5.73 -30.39 -6.34
N SER A 15 -6.97 -30.62 -5.92
CA SER A 15 -8.01 -29.60 -6.01
C SER A 15 -8.16 -28.98 -4.62
N SER A 16 -8.01 -27.66 -4.57
CA SER A 16 -8.30 -26.79 -3.40
C SER A 16 -7.30 -26.75 -2.24
N PHE A 17 -6.02 -26.49 -2.50
CA PHE A 17 -5.24 -25.76 -1.49
C PHE A 17 -5.70 -24.29 -1.48
N SER A 18 -6.58 -23.96 -0.55
CA SER A 18 -6.88 -22.59 -0.14
C SER A 18 -5.92 -22.25 1.01
N PHE A 19 -4.73 -21.73 0.70
CA PHE A 19 -3.83 -21.25 1.75
C PHE A 19 -4.18 -19.81 2.08
N ALA A 20 -4.85 -19.58 3.22
CA ALA A 20 -5.02 -18.24 3.76
C ALA A 20 -3.64 -17.60 4.01
N GLY A 21 -3.38 -16.43 3.42
CA GLY A 21 -2.22 -15.62 3.78
C GLY A 21 -2.52 -14.85 5.05
N TYR A 22 -1.55 -14.71 5.94
CA TYR A 22 -1.70 -13.89 7.15
C TYR A 22 -0.84 -12.65 7.02
N VAL A 23 -1.43 -11.46 7.08
CA VAL A 23 -0.66 -10.24 7.34
C VAL A 23 -0.46 -10.19 8.84
N CYS A 24 0.74 -10.51 9.30
CA CYS A 24 1.11 -10.45 10.70
C CYS A 24 1.82 -9.12 10.97
N ILE A 25 1.38 -8.44 12.03
CA ILE A 25 1.99 -7.22 12.53
C ILE A 25 2.51 -7.54 13.93
N GLU A 26 3.81 -7.30 14.15
CA GLU A 26 4.39 -7.24 15.49
C GLU A 26 4.19 -5.82 16.03
N THR A 27 3.55 -5.68 17.19
CA THR A 27 3.53 -4.40 17.93
C THR A 27 4.85 -4.20 18.66
N GLU A 28 5.15 -2.97 19.09
CA GLU A 28 6.36 -2.65 19.88
C GLU A 28 6.43 -3.44 21.20
N GLU A 29 5.29 -3.95 21.68
CA GLU A 29 5.17 -4.83 22.85
C GLU A 29 5.37 -6.32 22.51
N GLY A 30 5.67 -6.65 21.25
CA GLY A 30 5.88 -8.03 20.79
C GLY A 30 4.61 -8.82 20.50
N ALA A 31 3.43 -8.19 20.54
CA ALA A 31 2.17 -8.86 20.24
C ALA A 31 2.00 -9.03 18.73
N LYS A 32 1.77 -10.27 18.28
CA LYS A 32 1.51 -10.61 16.87
C LYS A 32 0.02 -10.58 16.60
N SER A 33 -0.46 -9.51 15.96
CA SER A 33 -1.81 -9.51 15.38
C SER A 33 -1.73 -9.96 13.93
N CYS A 34 -2.23 -11.16 13.66
CA CYS A 34 -2.23 -11.78 12.34
C CYS A 34 -3.63 -11.73 11.74
N TYR A 35 -3.79 -10.96 10.67
CA TYR A 35 -5.03 -10.84 9.93
C TYR A 35 -5.06 -11.86 8.80
N THR A 36 -6.09 -12.68 8.74
CA THR A 36 -6.33 -13.55 7.58
C THR A 36 -6.72 -12.71 6.38
N VAL A 37 -5.83 -12.59 5.40
CA VAL A 37 -6.16 -12.08 4.07
C VAL A 37 -6.32 -13.30 3.17
N ARG A 38 -7.54 -13.53 2.64
CA ARG A 38 -7.75 -14.60 1.65
C ARG A 38 -6.73 -14.44 0.52
N GLU A 39 -6.07 -15.51 0.10
CA GLU A 39 -4.95 -15.45 -0.86
C GLU A 39 -5.31 -14.65 -2.13
N TYR A 40 -4.42 -13.76 -2.58
CA TYR A 40 -4.58 -13.12 -3.89
C TYR A 40 -4.20 -14.15 -4.95
N LYS A 41 -5.16 -14.63 -5.75
CA LYS A 41 -4.88 -15.47 -6.93
C LYS A 41 -4.69 -14.56 -8.16
N PRO A 42 -3.46 -14.28 -8.60
CA PRO A 42 -3.23 -13.52 -9.83
C PRO A 42 -3.73 -14.33 -11.03
N GLU A 43 -4.44 -13.70 -11.96
CA GLU A 43 -4.96 -14.35 -13.17
C GLU A 43 -3.85 -14.83 -14.13
N ASN A 44 -2.57 -14.48 -13.91
CA ASN A 44 -1.46 -14.88 -14.78
C ASN A 44 -0.16 -15.12 -13.99
N GLY A 45 0.19 -16.40 -13.79
CA GLY A 45 1.27 -16.88 -12.91
C GLY A 45 2.70 -16.58 -13.37
N LYS A 46 3.20 -15.37 -13.07
CA LYS A 46 4.62 -15.03 -13.24
C LYS A 46 5.44 -15.41 -12.00
N LYS A 47 6.39 -16.34 -12.17
CA LYS A 47 7.37 -16.75 -11.14
C LYS A 47 8.30 -15.59 -10.77
N VAL A 48 8.46 -15.32 -9.48
CA VAL A 48 9.34 -14.26 -8.94
C VAL A 48 10.69 -14.86 -8.55
N LYS A 49 11.80 -14.21 -8.96
CA LYS A 49 13.18 -14.61 -8.63
C LYS A 49 13.55 -14.20 -7.20
N LYS A 50 14.36 -15.03 -6.53
CA LYS A 50 14.91 -14.84 -5.18
C LYS A 50 15.96 -13.72 -5.18
N THR A 51 15.91 -12.83 -4.19
CA THR A 51 17.05 -12.03 -3.74
C THR A 51 17.16 -12.14 -2.23
N ASN A 52 18.40 -12.28 -1.74
CA ASN A 52 18.74 -12.37 -0.33
C ASN A 52 18.84 -10.95 0.25
N TYR A 53 18.28 -10.72 1.44
CA TYR A 53 18.59 -9.54 2.22
C TYR A 53 19.11 -9.97 3.59
N SER A 54 20.27 -9.42 3.94
CA SER A 54 20.97 -9.61 5.19
C SER A 54 20.64 -8.43 6.11
N THR A 55 20.22 -8.72 7.34
CA THR A 55 20.09 -7.71 8.40
C THR A 55 21.49 -7.42 8.95
N LYS A 56 22.04 -6.25 8.64
CA LYS A 56 23.14 -5.67 9.42
C LYS A 56 22.64 -4.38 10.08
N ASN A 57 22.52 -4.46 11.40
CA ASN A 57 22.50 -3.30 12.29
C ASN A 57 23.87 -2.62 12.21
N ASN A 58 23.91 -1.32 11.94
CA ASN A 58 25.06 -0.53 12.32
C ASN A 58 24.61 0.87 12.76
N SER A 59 24.84 1.12 14.04
CA SER A 59 24.76 2.41 14.70
C SER A 59 25.79 3.37 14.07
N ASN A 60 25.43 4.66 14.03
CA ASN A 60 26.24 5.86 13.69
C ASN A 60 25.94 6.50 12.32
N THR A 61 24.89 7.35 12.31
CA THR A 61 24.77 8.59 11.53
C THR A 61 23.51 9.35 11.97
N THR A 62 23.60 10.07 13.09
CA THR A 62 22.65 11.13 13.47
C THR A 62 23.15 12.42 12.80
N ASN A 63 22.43 13.09 11.91
CA ASN A 63 21.30 13.97 12.22
C ASN A 63 20.70 14.51 10.90
N ILE A 64 19.39 14.86 10.93
CA ILE A 64 18.55 15.46 9.86
C ILE A 64 17.79 14.47 8.96
N THR A 65 18.39 13.46 8.34
CA THR A 65 17.62 12.50 7.48
C THR A 65 16.80 11.49 8.28
N ASN A 66 17.28 11.12 9.48
CA ASN A 66 16.61 10.18 10.38
C ASN A 66 15.37 10.75 11.10
N ILE A 67 15.29 12.08 11.26
CA ILE A 67 14.17 12.73 11.96
C ILE A 67 12.89 12.65 11.12
N ASN A 68 13.01 12.90 9.81
CA ASN A 68 11.88 12.83 8.89
C ASN A 68 11.35 11.41 8.70
N SER A 69 12.21 10.38 8.72
CA SER A 69 11.78 8.98 8.63
C SER A 69 11.12 8.48 9.91
N MET A 70 11.62 8.89 11.08
CA MET A 70 11.04 8.50 12.37
C MET A 70 9.65 9.12 12.56
N GLN A 71 9.51 10.41 12.25
CA GLN A 71 8.23 11.11 12.31
C GLN A 71 7.20 10.55 11.30
N LEU A 72 7.66 10.19 10.09
CA LEU A 72 6.78 9.55 9.10
C LEU A 72 6.28 8.19 9.59
N ASN A 73 7.14 7.41 10.25
CA ASN A 73 6.76 6.11 10.81
C ASN A 73 5.73 6.25 11.94
N GLU A 74 5.89 7.25 12.81
CA GLU A 74 4.89 7.57 13.85
C GLU A 74 3.52 7.89 13.26
N CYS A 75 3.48 8.62 12.14
CA CYS A 75 2.23 8.89 11.42
C CYS A 75 1.57 7.61 10.89
N PHE A 76 2.34 6.67 10.34
CA PHE A 76 1.82 5.37 9.93
C PHE A 76 1.26 4.57 11.11
N LEU A 77 2.00 4.50 12.22
CA LEU A 77 1.59 3.78 13.44
C LEU A 77 0.32 4.41 14.06
N SER A 78 0.29 5.74 14.19
CA SER A 78 -0.85 6.49 14.70
C SER A 78 -2.10 6.28 13.85
N ALA A 79 -1.97 6.37 12.52
CA ALA A 79 -3.09 6.13 11.62
C ALA A 79 -3.57 4.67 11.64
N ALA A 80 -2.64 3.71 11.65
CA ALA A 80 -2.94 2.29 11.77
C ALA A 80 -3.76 1.99 13.04
N ASN A 81 -3.31 2.49 14.18
CA ASN A 81 -3.98 2.31 15.47
C ASN A 81 -5.35 2.99 15.48
N ARG A 82 -5.44 4.25 15.02
CA ARG A 82 -6.68 5.01 15.02
C ARG A 82 -7.78 4.38 14.18
N TYR A 83 -7.43 3.83 13.01
CA TYR A 83 -8.41 3.31 12.06
C TYR A 83 -8.51 1.78 12.07
N ASN A 84 -7.78 1.10 12.96
CA ASN A 84 -7.68 -0.35 13.04
C ASN A 84 -7.33 -0.97 11.67
N ILE A 85 -6.27 -0.45 11.05
CA ILE A 85 -5.73 -0.91 9.77
C ILE A 85 -4.31 -1.43 10.00
N PRO A 86 -3.92 -2.55 9.35
CA PRO A 86 -2.55 -2.99 9.41
C PRO A 86 -1.54 -1.94 8.95
N VAL A 87 -0.58 -1.59 9.81
CA VAL A 87 0.44 -0.58 9.48
C VAL A 87 1.24 -0.97 8.23
N ALA A 88 1.56 -2.26 8.07
CA ALA A 88 2.23 -2.78 6.88
C ALA A 88 1.42 -2.55 5.59
N LEU A 89 0.08 -2.59 5.67
CA LEU A 89 -0.78 -2.31 4.53
C LEU A 89 -0.75 -0.83 4.15
N LEU A 90 -0.72 0.08 5.13
CA LEU A 90 -0.56 1.52 4.87
C LEU A 90 0.81 1.83 4.24
N TYR A 91 1.90 1.22 4.73
CA TYR A 91 3.22 1.34 4.12
C TYR A 91 3.22 0.84 2.66
N ALA A 92 2.61 -0.33 2.43
CA ALA A 92 2.54 -0.91 1.09
C ALA A 92 1.73 -0.04 0.12
N ILE A 93 0.62 0.55 0.57
CA ILE A 93 -0.18 1.49 -0.22
C ILE A 93 0.64 2.74 -0.53
N ALA A 94 1.23 3.41 0.47
CA ALA A 94 2.05 4.60 0.25
C ALA A 94 3.26 4.34 -0.68
N LYS A 95 3.85 3.14 -0.59
CA LYS A 95 4.91 2.69 -1.51
C LYS A 95 4.42 2.61 -2.95
N VAL A 96 3.23 2.05 -3.18
CA VAL A 96 2.63 1.91 -4.51
C VAL A 96 2.16 3.25 -5.06
N GLU A 97 1.56 4.10 -4.21
CA GLU A 97 0.93 5.35 -4.62
C GLU A 97 1.95 6.42 -5.03
N SER A 98 2.96 6.65 -4.21
CA SER A 98 3.91 7.74 -4.44
C SER A 98 5.37 7.34 -4.31
N GLY A 99 5.65 6.15 -3.76
CA GLY A 99 6.99 5.79 -3.32
C GLY A 99 7.46 6.59 -2.10
N PHE A 100 6.52 6.94 -1.21
CA PHE A 100 6.73 7.79 -0.02
C PHE A 100 7.05 9.27 -0.30
N ARG A 101 6.74 9.76 -1.50
CA ARG A 101 7.01 11.15 -1.88
C ARG A 101 5.77 12.03 -1.58
N PRO A 102 5.88 13.04 -0.70
CA PRO A 102 4.72 13.76 -0.17
C PRO A 102 4.08 14.75 -1.17
N TYR A 103 4.81 15.16 -2.21
CA TYR A 103 4.35 16.19 -3.15
C TYR A 103 3.92 15.66 -4.51
N VAL A 104 3.91 14.34 -4.71
CA VAL A 104 3.50 13.75 -6.00
C VAL A 104 2.06 14.14 -6.29
N ILE A 105 1.81 14.67 -7.49
CA ILE A 105 0.49 15.01 -7.99
C ILE A 105 0.25 14.22 -9.27
N ASN A 106 -0.84 13.47 -9.33
CA ASN A 106 -1.22 12.72 -10.52
C ASN A 106 -2.50 13.28 -11.12
N ILE A 107 -2.51 13.54 -12.41
CA ILE A 107 -3.68 14.00 -13.16
C ILE A 107 -4.30 12.79 -13.84
N ASN A 108 -5.60 12.61 -13.64
CA ASN A 108 -6.38 11.49 -14.13
C ASN A 108 -7.37 11.92 -15.22
N SER A 109 -7.56 11.06 -16.21
CA SER A 109 -8.63 11.17 -17.21
C SER A 109 -9.13 9.77 -17.57
N ASN A 110 -10.46 9.60 -17.69
CA ASN A 110 -11.10 8.32 -18.01
C ASN A 110 -10.59 7.13 -17.16
N GLY A 111 -10.43 7.36 -15.85
CA GLY A 111 -9.97 6.34 -14.89
C GLY A 111 -8.49 5.94 -15.02
N LYS A 112 -7.69 6.75 -15.73
CA LYS A 112 -6.25 6.50 -15.94
C LYS A 112 -5.42 7.74 -15.61
N SER A 113 -4.25 7.50 -15.03
CA SER A 113 -3.17 8.49 -14.91
C SER A 113 -2.72 8.94 -16.30
N ILE A 114 -2.78 10.25 -16.56
CA ILE A 114 -2.30 10.86 -17.82
C ILE A 114 -1.02 11.68 -17.62
N LYS A 115 -0.77 12.21 -16.42
CA LYS A 115 0.44 12.97 -16.12
C LYS A 115 0.76 12.92 -14.64
N VAL A 116 2.03 12.64 -14.32
CA VAL A 116 2.55 12.74 -12.95
C VAL A 116 3.46 13.95 -12.87
N ILE A 117 3.23 14.80 -11.88
CA ILE A 117 4.02 15.99 -11.55
C ILE A 117 4.73 15.72 -10.23
N ASN A 118 6.03 16.06 -10.16
CA ASN A 118 6.84 15.93 -8.94
C ASN A 118 7.40 17.30 -8.57
N PRO A 119 6.59 18.18 -7.95
CA PRO A 119 7.06 19.45 -7.42
C PRO A 119 8.23 19.25 -6.46
N SER A 120 9.20 20.16 -6.52
CA SER A 120 10.43 20.08 -5.72
C SER A 120 10.23 20.58 -4.29
N ASN A 121 9.17 21.35 -4.04
CA ASN A 121 8.88 21.96 -2.75
C ASN A 121 7.37 22.19 -2.55
N TYR A 122 6.99 22.58 -1.33
CA TYR A 122 5.61 22.83 -0.94
C TYR A 122 4.94 23.94 -1.74
N GLU A 123 5.64 25.06 -1.99
CA GLU A 123 5.08 26.21 -2.71
C GLU A 123 4.72 25.87 -4.15
N GLU A 124 5.62 25.17 -4.86
CA GLU A 124 5.38 24.67 -6.21
C GLU A 124 4.19 23.69 -6.25
N ALA A 125 4.09 22.82 -5.23
CA ALA A 125 2.99 21.88 -5.11
C ALA A 125 1.65 22.60 -4.90
N VAL A 126 1.59 23.59 -3.99
CA VAL A 126 0.37 24.39 -3.75
C VAL A 126 -0.07 25.12 -5.01
N LYS A 127 0.85 25.81 -5.71
CA LYS A 127 0.56 26.50 -6.97
C LYS A 127 0.01 25.54 -8.03
N THR A 128 0.60 24.35 -8.13
CA THR A 128 0.12 23.30 -9.05
C THR A 128 -1.29 22.86 -8.69
N LEU A 129 -1.55 22.58 -7.41
CA LEU A 129 -2.88 22.13 -6.95
C LEU A 129 -3.95 23.21 -7.16
N GLU A 130 -3.63 24.47 -6.89
CA GLU A 130 -4.53 25.60 -7.13
C GLU A 130 -4.90 25.72 -8.60
N TYR A 131 -3.92 25.65 -9.50
CA TYR A 131 -4.17 25.65 -10.94
C TYR A 131 -5.09 24.49 -11.35
N LEU A 132 -4.80 23.27 -10.88
CA LEU A 132 -5.56 22.07 -11.24
C LEU A 132 -7.00 22.13 -10.70
N TYR A 133 -7.17 22.64 -9.48
CA TYR A 133 -8.48 22.83 -8.85
C TYR A 133 -9.33 23.83 -9.62
N ASN A 134 -8.79 25.02 -9.89
CA ASN A 134 -9.49 26.09 -10.60
C ASN A 134 -9.82 25.73 -12.05
N SER A 135 -9.01 24.86 -12.66
CA SER A 135 -9.24 24.37 -14.03
C SER A 135 -10.12 23.12 -14.09
N GLY A 136 -10.63 22.62 -12.97
CA GLY A 136 -11.57 21.49 -12.93
C GLY A 136 -10.95 20.13 -13.24
N TYR A 137 -9.64 19.96 -13.11
CA TYR A 137 -8.99 18.67 -13.33
C TYR A 137 -9.37 17.63 -12.26
N ASN A 138 -9.33 16.36 -12.67
CA ASN A 138 -9.33 15.24 -11.74
C ASN A 138 -7.88 14.90 -11.38
N PHE A 139 -7.50 15.02 -10.10
CA PHE A 139 -6.13 14.78 -9.66
C PHE A 139 -6.06 14.11 -8.28
N ASP A 140 -4.92 13.48 -8.01
CA ASP A 140 -4.56 12.83 -6.76
C ASP A 140 -3.42 13.59 -6.08
N VAL A 141 -3.44 13.64 -4.75
CA VAL A 141 -2.49 14.43 -3.96
C VAL A 141 -1.69 13.57 -3.00
N GLY A 142 -0.37 13.75 -3.05
CA GLY A 142 0.59 13.42 -2.01
C GLY A 142 0.82 11.93 -1.76
N ILE A 143 1.30 11.61 -0.55
CA ILE A 143 1.92 10.30 -0.27
C ILE A 143 0.99 9.10 -0.49
N GLY A 144 -0.30 9.23 -0.17
CA GLY A 144 -1.34 8.23 -0.38
C GLY A 144 -2.19 8.47 -1.63
N GLN A 145 -1.82 9.44 -2.48
CA GLN A 145 -2.54 9.81 -3.71
C GLN A 145 -4.06 9.98 -3.50
N ILE A 146 -4.43 10.90 -2.60
CA ILE A 146 -5.84 11.15 -2.29
C ILE A 146 -6.49 11.92 -3.43
N ASN A 147 -7.48 11.31 -4.05
CA ASN A 147 -8.19 11.89 -5.18
C ASN A 147 -9.08 13.10 -4.81
N ILE A 148 -9.16 14.10 -5.68
CA ILE A 148 -9.98 15.32 -5.52
C ILE A 148 -11.47 15.05 -5.20
N TRP A 149 -12.05 13.96 -5.68
CA TRP A 149 -13.41 13.54 -5.30
C TRP A 149 -13.53 13.22 -3.82
N ASN A 150 -12.53 12.53 -3.24
CA ASN A 150 -12.47 12.28 -1.80
C ASN A 150 -12.20 13.56 -1.01
N ILE A 151 -11.32 14.44 -1.51
CA ILE A 151 -11.03 15.74 -0.89
C ILE A 151 -12.31 16.57 -0.75
N LYS A 152 -13.10 16.68 -1.84
CA LYS A 152 -14.40 17.37 -1.84
C LYS A 152 -15.42 16.70 -0.91
N ARG A 153 -15.56 15.37 -1.01
CA ARG A 153 -16.50 14.58 -0.17
C ARG A 153 -16.24 14.76 1.32
N LEU A 154 -14.97 14.80 1.71
CA LEU A 154 -14.53 14.93 3.10
C LEU A 154 -14.32 16.38 3.55
N ARG A 155 -14.60 17.37 2.68
CA ARG A 155 -14.43 18.80 2.95
C ARG A 155 -13.01 19.16 3.41
N LEU A 156 -12.02 18.55 2.78
CA LEU A 156 -10.60 18.77 3.07
C LEU A 156 -10.03 19.87 2.19
N ASN A 157 -8.97 20.52 2.66
CA ASN A 157 -8.12 21.35 1.83
C ASN A 157 -7.07 20.46 1.14
N TYR A 158 -6.92 20.57 -0.19
CA TYR A 158 -5.91 19.80 -0.92
C TYR A 158 -4.49 20.13 -0.48
N ALA A 159 -4.21 21.36 -0.05
CA ALA A 159 -2.88 21.77 0.39
C ALA A 159 -2.47 21.07 1.69
N ASP A 160 -3.44 20.78 2.58
CA ASP A 160 -3.19 20.02 3.81
C ASP A 160 -2.73 18.58 3.52
N LEU A 161 -3.01 18.04 2.33
CA LEU A 161 -2.61 16.69 1.94
C LEU A 161 -1.19 16.62 1.37
N LEU A 162 -0.49 17.75 1.28
CA LEU A 162 0.95 17.79 1.09
C LEU A 162 1.71 17.49 2.40
N ASP A 163 1.07 17.65 3.55
CA ASP A 163 1.57 17.11 4.81
C ASP A 163 1.41 15.57 4.80
N PRO A 164 2.52 14.81 4.90
CA PRO A 164 2.44 13.36 4.78
C PRO A 164 1.63 12.72 5.91
N CYS A 165 1.63 13.29 7.11
CA CYS A 165 0.91 12.73 8.26
C CYS A 165 -0.60 12.82 8.07
N LYS A 166 -1.10 14.02 7.75
CA LYS A 166 -2.51 14.26 7.42
C LYS A 166 -2.95 13.37 6.26
N ASN A 167 -2.14 13.26 5.22
CA ASN A 167 -2.43 12.43 4.06
C ASN A 167 -2.50 10.94 4.42
N ILE A 168 -1.58 10.42 5.23
CA ILE A 168 -1.62 9.03 5.73
C ILE A 168 -2.89 8.77 6.55
N HIS A 169 -3.28 9.70 7.43
CA HIS A 169 -4.52 9.56 8.20
C HIS A 169 -5.77 9.55 7.31
N VAL A 170 -5.81 10.38 6.27
CA VAL A 170 -6.92 10.39 5.31
C VAL A 170 -6.93 9.11 4.46
N SER A 171 -5.75 8.63 4.04
CA SER A 171 -5.58 7.36 3.35
C SER A 171 -6.12 6.19 4.18
N ALA A 172 -5.73 6.12 5.46
CA ALA A 172 -6.18 5.10 6.38
C ALA A 172 -7.70 5.17 6.63
N TYR A 173 -8.27 6.37 6.75
CA TYR A 173 -9.71 6.56 6.85
C TYR A 173 -10.46 6.02 5.62
N ILE A 174 -10.02 6.37 4.40
CA ILE A 174 -10.64 5.90 3.15
C ILE A 174 -10.53 4.36 3.03
N LEU A 175 -9.37 3.81 3.38
CA LEU A 175 -9.19 2.35 3.39
C LEU A 175 -10.11 1.69 4.42
N LYS A 176 -10.28 2.30 5.60
CA LYS A 176 -11.21 1.84 6.63
C LYS A 176 -12.66 1.84 6.13
N GLU A 177 -13.11 2.87 5.40
CA GLU A 177 -14.44 2.86 4.76
C GLU A 177 -14.63 1.68 3.79
N ASN A 178 -13.57 1.23 3.10
CA ASN A 178 -13.62 0.04 2.26
C ASN A 178 -13.62 -1.25 3.08
N VAL A 179 -12.78 -1.32 4.12
CA VAL A 179 -12.70 -2.48 5.02
C VAL A 179 -14.01 -2.69 5.78
N ASP A 180 -14.70 -1.62 6.18
CA ASP A 180 -16.00 -1.71 6.84
C ASP A 180 -17.09 -2.30 5.94
N ARG A 181 -16.99 -2.08 4.62
CA ARG A 181 -17.95 -2.60 3.65
C ARG A 181 -17.65 -4.01 3.18
N TYR A 182 -16.38 -4.35 3.02
CA TYR A 182 -15.95 -5.57 2.32
C TYR A 182 -15.06 -6.49 3.17
N GLY A 183 -14.87 -6.17 4.45
CA GLY A 183 -13.88 -6.78 5.31
C GLY A 183 -12.45 -6.44 4.88
N LEU A 184 -11.46 -6.90 5.65
CA LEU A 184 -10.05 -6.78 5.28
C LEU A 184 -9.70 -7.81 4.19
N THR A 185 -10.12 -7.51 2.96
CA THR A 185 -10.00 -8.38 1.79
C THR A 185 -9.28 -7.66 0.64
N TRP A 186 -8.85 -8.40 -0.38
CA TRP A 186 -8.33 -7.79 -1.60
C TRP A 186 -9.36 -6.92 -2.31
N ASP A 187 -10.65 -7.20 -2.11
CA ASP A 187 -11.73 -6.36 -2.62
C ASP A 187 -11.75 -4.97 -1.97
N ALA A 188 -11.55 -4.88 -0.66
CA ALA A 188 -11.38 -3.60 0.01
C ALA A 188 -10.14 -2.85 -0.50
N ILE A 189 -9.04 -3.58 -0.74
CA ILE A 189 -7.75 -2.99 -1.13
C ILE A 189 -7.81 -2.44 -2.56
N TRP A 190 -8.30 -3.19 -3.56
CA TRP A 190 -8.31 -2.68 -4.94
C TRP A 190 -9.29 -1.51 -5.11
N ARG A 191 -10.35 -1.44 -4.29
CA ARG A 191 -11.31 -0.34 -4.28
C ARG A 191 -10.75 0.97 -3.75
N TYR A 192 -9.63 0.95 -3.03
CA TYR A 192 -8.90 2.17 -2.66
C TYR A 192 -8.50 2.97 -3.90
N ASN A 193 -7.98 2.27 -4.92
CA ASN A 193 -7.57 2.87 -6.19
C ASN A 193 -8.67 2.84 -7.27
N GLY A 194 -9.57 1.86 -7.22
CA GLY A 194 -10.64 1.66 -8.20
C GLY A 194 -10.30 0.69 -9.34
N ARG A 195 -9.10 0.09 -9.34
CA ARG A 195 -8.68 -0.91 -10.34
C ARG A 195 -8.29 -2.23 -9.71
N LYS A 196 -8.85 -3.35 -10.21
CA LYS A 196 -8.59 -4.70 -9.67
C LYS A 196 -7.10 -5.07 -9.62
N ASP A 197 -6.30 -4.67 -10.61
CA ASP A 197 -4.86 -4.96 -10.65
C ASP A 197 -4.06 -4.25 -9.54
N TYR A 198 -4.66 -3.26 -8.87
CA TYR A 198 -4.04 -2.55 -7.76
C TYR A 198 -3.75 -3.45 -6.55
N ALA A 199 -4.65 -4.39 -6.22
CA ALA A 199 -4.43 -5.33 -5.12
C ALA A 199 -3.12 -6.11 -5.29
N PHE A 200 -2.77 -6.50 -6.52
CA PHE A 200 -1.50 -7.17 -6.78
C PHE A 200 -0.27 -6.26 -6.58
N LYS A 201 -0.39 -4.98 -6.89
CA LYS A 201 0.69 -4.00 -6.67
C LYS A 201 0.97 -3.87 -5.17
N VAL A 202 -0.09 -3.76 -4.36
CA VAL A 202 0.00 -3.70 -2.90
C VAL A 202 0.54 -5.00 -2.32
N TYR A 203 0.07 -6.16 -2.80
CA TYR A 203 0.62 -7.46 -2.40
C TYR A 203 2.13 -7.56 -2.66
N LYS A 204 2.60 -7.15 -3.84
CA LYS A 204 4.04 -7.13 -4.14
C LYS A 204 4.81 -6.17 -3.22
N ALA A 205 4.24 -5.01 -2.88
CA ALA A 205 4.85 -4.08 -1.95
C ALA A 205 4.93 -4.68 -0.53
N LEU A 206 3.90 -5.39 -0.06
CA LEU A 206 3.93 -6.12 1.22
C LEU A 206 5.05 -7.16 1.27
N LEU A 207 5.28 -7.90 0.18
CA LEU A 207 6.40 -8.84 0.08
C LEU A 207 7.76 -8.13 0.14
N GLN A 208 7.89 -6.95 -0.50
CA GLN A 208 9.13 -6.18 -0.52
C GLN A 208 9.50 -5.61 0.84
N ILE A 209 8.52 -5.23 1.65
CA ILE A 209 8.74 -4.71 3.01
C ILE A 209 8.84 -5.81 4.07
N GLY A 210 8.81 -7.09 3.68
CA GLY A 210 8.97 -8.22 4.60
C GLY A 210 7.74 -8.53 5.46
N ALA A 211 6.56 -8.00 5.12
CA ALA A 211 5.33 -8.18 5.91
C ALA A 211 4.74 -9.60 5.84
N PHE A 212 5.25 -10.45 4.95
CA PHE A 212 4.92 -11.87 4.88
C PHE A 212 6.21 -12.68 4.97
N ALA A 213 6.28 -13.62 5.91
CA ALA A 213 7.34 -14.63 5.93
C ALA A 213 7.19 -15.51 4.68
N LYS A 214 8.25 -15.61 3.87
CA LYS A 214 8.31 -16.62 2.81
C LYS A 214 8.31 -18.00 3.47
N ARG A 215 7.35 -18.85 3.12
CA ARG A 215 7.49 -20.30 3.28
C ARG A 215 8.51 -20.82 2.27
#